data_AF-A0AAV3XQG8-F1
#
_entry.id   AF-A0AAV3XQG8-F1
#
_cell.length_a   1.000
_cell.length_b   1.000
_cell.length_c   1.000
_cell.angle_alpha   90.00
_cell.angle_beta   90.00
_cell.angle_gamma   90.00
#
_symmetry.space_group_name_H-M   'P 1'
#
loop_
_entity.id
_entity.type
_entity.pdbx_description
1 polymer ?
#
loop_
_entity_poly.entity_id
_entity_poly.type
_entity_poly.pdbx_seq_one_letter_code
_entity_poly.pdbx_strand_id
1 'polypeptide(L)'
;MVWLGTYCATTPGVDFSDNGTVGLDEDNEPQPDALLRIEVGGQSTVSEDDYIEGAPELIVEIAASSASYELHDKLRVYRRNRVQEYVVWRVYNQEIDWFQLREGEYIKLEPNGDGGDLL
;
A
#
# COMPACT_ATOMS: atom_id res chain seq x y z
N MET A 1 9.69 -5.36 6.67
CA MET A 1 9.69 -4.42 5.53
C MET A 1 11.01 -4.32 4.74
N VAL A 2 12.00 -5.20 4.94
CA VAL A 2 13.32 -5.11 4.26
C VAL A 2 13.24 -5.07 2.74
N TRP A 3 12.28 -5.77 2.14
CA TRP A 3 12.09 -5.80 0.68
C TRP A 3 11.71 -4.42 0.11
N LEU A 4 10.82 -3.67 0.77
CA LEU A 4 10.45 -2.31 0.37
C LEU A 4 11.61 -1.33 0.54
N GLY A 5 12.32 -1.42 1.66
CA GLY A 5 13.52 -0.61 1.88
C GLY A 5 14.61 -0.88 0.84
N THR A 6 14.79 -2.14 0.44
CA THR A 6 15.73 -2.51 -0.64
C THR A 6 15.28 -1.98 -1.99
N TYR A 7 13.98 -2.07 -2.29
CA TYR A 7 13.40 -1.51 -3.51
C TYR A 7 13.61 0.01 -3.59
N CYS A 8 13.27 0.75 -2.53
CA CYS A 8 13.50 2.20 -2.43
C CYS A 8 14.99 2.54 -2.59
N ALA A 9 15.89 1.85 -1.87
CA ALA A 9 17.33 2.09 -1.96
C ALA A 9 17.92 1.84 -3.37
N THR A 10 17.24 1.05 -4.21
CA THR A 10 17.69 0.73 -5.58
C THR A 10 16.87 1.40 -6.68
N THR A 11 15.84 2.17 -6.32
CA THR A 11 14.92 2.83 -7.25
C THR A 11 14.87 4.34 -6.97
N PRO A 12 15.74 5.15 -7.61
CA PRO A 12 15.74 6.60 -7.41
C PRO A 12 14.38 7.25 -7.69
N GLY A 13 13.98 8.21 -6.86
CA GLY A 13 12.69 8.89 -6.97
C GLY A 13 11.53 8.16 -6.28
N VAL A 14 11.81 7.05 -5.60
CA VAL A 14 10.86 6.35 -4.73
C VAL A 14 11.27 6.55 -3.28
N ASP A 15 10.31 6.90 -2.44
CA ASP A 15 10.47 7.04 -1.00
C ASP A 15 9.63 6.00 -0.25
N PHE A 16 10.10 5.57 0.92
CA PHE A 16 9.54 4.49 1.73
C PHE A 16 9.30 4.97 3.17
N SER A 17 8.14 4.61 3.73
CA SER A 17 7.80 4.86 5.12
C SER A 17 7.05 3.67 5.73
N ASP A 18 7.33 3.34 6.99
CA ASP A 18 6.67 2.30 7.80
C ASP A 18 6.02 2.83 9.09
N ASN A 19 5.88 4.15 9.20
CA ASN A 19 5.20 4.82 10.31
C ASN A 19 4.63 6.19 9.90
N GLY A 20 4.26 6.34 8.62
CA GLY A 20 3.75 7.60 8.07
C GLY A 20 2.27 7.78 8.37
N THR A 21 1.86 8.97 8.82
CA THR A 21 0.45 9.37 8.85
C THR A 21 0.05 9.88 7.48
N VAL A 22 -0.95 9.24 6.86
CA VAL A 22 -1.38 9.54 5.49
C VAL A 22 -2.74 10.22 5.52
N GLY A 23 -2.79 11.52 5.26
CA GLY A 23 -4.05 12.25 5.04
C GLY A 23 -4.59 11.98 3.64
N LEU A 24 -5.58 11.10 3.54
CA LEU A 24 -6.19 10.72 2.25
C LEU A 24 -7.34 11.65 1.86
N ASP A 25 -8.20 11.99 2.82
CA ASP A 25 -9.31 12.93 2.68
C ASP A 25 -9.70 13.52 4.05
N GLU A 26 -10.72 14.39 4.08
CA GLU A 26 -11.18 15.09 5.29
C GLU A 26 -11.58 14.16 6.45
N ASP A 27 -11.93 12.91 6.16
CA ASP A 27 -12.43 11.95 7.15
C ASP A 27 -11.44 10.79 7.41
N ASN A 28 -10.33 10.70 6.64
CA ASN A 28 -9.46 9.51 6.63
C ASN A 28 -7.98 9.86 6.69
N GLU A 29 -7.37 9.56 7.85
CA GLU A 29 -5.93 9.73 8.11
C GLU A 29 -5.27 8.43 8.62
N PRO A 30 -5.20 7.36 7.81
CA PRO A 30 -4.61 6.09 8.24
C PRO A 30 -3.09 6.15 8.47
N GLN A 31 -2.61 5.26 9.32
CA GLN A 31 -1.18 4.92 9.48
C GLN A 31 -0.95 3.49 8.98
N PRO A 32 -0.66 3.30 7.69
CA PRO A 32 -0.39 1.97 7.15
C PRO A 32 0.92 1.39 7.69
N ASP A 33 1.02 0.05 7.74
CA ASP A 33 2.24 -0.63 8.20
C ASP A 33 3.46 -0.32 7.30
N ALA A 34 3.21 -0.06 6.01
CA ALA A 34 4.23 0.45 5.09
C ALA A 34 3.60 1.09 3.85
N LEU A 35 4.35 1.98 3.20
CA LEU A 35 3.98 2.58 1.92
C LEU A 35 5.21 2.85 1.04
N LEU A 36 4.96 2.97 -0.26
CA LEU A 36 5.89 3.60 -1.20
C LEU A 36 5.21 4.78 -1.87
N ARG A 37 5.98 5.85 -2.07
CA ARG A 37 5.55 7.02 -2.83
C ARG A 37 6.58 7.43 -3.87
N ILE A 38 6.12 8.04 -4.95
CA ILE A 38 6.97 8.69 -5.96
C ILE A 38 7.24 10.13 -5.49
N GLU A 39 8.52 10.48 -5.34
CA GLU A 39 8.92 11.75 -4.73
C GLU A 39 8.47 12.98 -5.53
N VAL A 40 8.59 12.90 -6.87
CA VAL A 40 8.30 14.00 -7.80
C VAL A 40 7.35 13.51 -8.89
N GLY A 41 6.20 14.17 -9.03
CA GLY A 41 5.17 13.78 -10.00
C GLY A 41 4.30 12.60 -9.58
N GLY A 42 4.46 12.12 -8.35
CA GLY A 42 3.55 11.18 -7.70
C GLY A 42 2.24 11.82 -7.26
N GLN A 43 1.39 11.01 -6.63
CA GLN A 43 0.06 11.41 -6.16
C GLN A 43 0.06 12.02 -4.75
N SER A 44 1.18 11.94 -4.03
CA SER A 44 1.33 12.44 -2.67
C SER A 44 2.53 13.37 -2.48
N THR A 45 2.45 14.20 -1.45
CA THR A 45 3.52 15.09 -0.99
C THR A 45 3.75 14.92 0.50
N VAL A 46 4.93 15.30 0.98
CA VAL A 46 5.24 15.34 2.42
C VAL A 46 5.08 16.79 2.89
N SER A 47 4.30 17.00 3.95
CA SER A 47 4.10 18.32 4.56
C SER A 47 5.30 18.73 5.41
N GLU A 48 5.31 19.98 5.91
CA GLU A 48 6.38 20.46 6.80
C GLU A 48 6.43 19.71 8.14
N ASP A 49 5.31 19.12 8.56
CA ASP A 49 5.17 18.34 9.80
C ASP A 49 5.36 16.82 9.56
N ASP A 50 5.97 16.43 8.44
CA ASP A 50 6.23 15.04 8.04
C ASP A 50 4.96 14.17 7.81
N TYR A 51 3.79 14.80 7.58
CA TYR A 51 2.58 14.09 7.15
C TYR A 51 2.62 13.82 5.66
N ILE A 52 2.07 12.70 5.23
CA ILE A 52 1.88 12.39 3.82
C ILE A 52 0.48 12.87 3.41
N GLU A 53 0.41 13.83 2.52
CA GLU A 53 -0.84 14.37 1.99
C GLU A 53 -1.12 13.76 0.61
N GLY A 54 -2.29 13.17 0.43
CA GLY A 54 -2.69 12.47 -0.79
C GLY A 54 -2.32 10.98 -0.79
N ALA A 55 -2.75 10.27 -1.83
CA ALA A 55 -2.61 8.82 -1.91
C ALA A 55 -1.19 8.40 -2.33
N PRO A 56 -0.49 7.55 -1.56
CA PRO A 56 0.73 6.88 -2.02
C PRO A 56 0.45 5.94 -3.21
N GLU A 57 1.49 5.64 -3.97
CA GLU A 57 1.40 4.66 -5.06
C GLU A 57 1.16 3.23 -4.55
N LEU A 58 1.79 2.86 -3.42
CA LEU A 58 1.61 1.55 -2.78
C LEU A 58 1.32 1.73 -1.29
N ILE A 59 0.33 0.99 -0.79
CA ILE A 59 0.11 0.77 0.65
C ILE A 59 0.21 -0.73 0.96
N VAL A 60 0.83 -1.06 2.09
CA VAL A 60 0.99 -2.42 2.60
C VAL A 60 0.44 -2.50 4.04
N GLU A 61 -0.36 -3.54 4.30
CA GLU A 61 -0.92 -3.82 5.63
C GLU A 61 -0.64 -5.27 6.04
N ILE A 62 -0.45 -5.49 7.33
CA ILE A 62 -0.27 -6.79 7.98
C ILE A 62 -1.53 -7.07 8.79
N ALA A 63 -2.34 -8.01 8.30
CA ALA A 63 -3.57 -8.43 8.97
C ALA A 63 -3.38 -9.79 9.63
N ALA A 64 -3.89 -9.97 10.85
CA ALA A 64 -3.88 -11.28 11.49
C ALA A 64 -4.70 -12.32 10.70
N SER A 65 -5.88 -11.94 10.18
CA SER A 65 -6.75 -12.81 9.37
C SER A 65 -7.59 -12.00 8.37
N SER A 66 -8.32 -12.68 7.49
CA SER A 66 -9.26 -12.06 6.53
C SER A 66 -10.55 -11.50 7.15
N ALA A 67 -10.76 -11.68 8.46
CA ALA A 67 -12.07 -11.51 9.08
C ALA A 67 -12.36 -10.12 9.66
N SER A 68 -11.50 -9.11 9.45
CA SER A 68 -11.75 -7.80 10.03
C SER A 68 -12.65 -6.94 9.14
N TYR A 69 -13.68 -6.34 9.75
CA TYR A 69 -14.43 -5.22 9.15
C TYR A 69 -13.47 -4.10 8.72
N GLU A 70 -12.43 -3.86 9.52
CA GLU A 70 -11.37 -2.89 9.25
C GLU A 70 -10.72 -3.06 7.88
N LEU A 71 -10.45 -4.30 7.43
CA LEU A 71 -9.84 -4.54 6.12
C LEU A 71 -10.77 -4.08 4.98
N HIS A 72 -12.07 -4.33 5.11
CA HIS A 72 -13.05 -3.92 4.11
C HIS A 72 -13.22 -2.40 4.08
N ASP A 73 -13.15 -1.74 5.24
CA ASP A 73 -13.23 -0.29 5.34
C ASP A 73 -11.98 0.37 4.73
N LYS A 74 -10.77 -0.11 5.10
CA LYS A 74 -9.49 0.32 4.50
C LYS A 74 -9.49 0.14 2.98
N LEU A 75 -9.92 -1.02 2.48
CA LEU A 75 -10.00 -1.28 1.03
C LEU A 75 -10.89 -0.27 0.31
N ARG A 76 -12.03 0.11 0.89
CA ARG A 76 -12.92 1.13 0.30
C ARG A 76 -12.29 2.51 0.33
N VAL A 77 -11.66 2.89 1.44
CA VAL A 77 -11.00 4.18 1.62
C VAL A 77 -9.83 4.33 0.64
N TYR A 78 -8.94 3.34 0.57
CA TYR A 78 -7.80 3.35 -0.35
C TYR A 78 -8.23 3.38 -1.81
N ARG A 79 -9.27 2.62 -2.18
CA ARG A 79 -9.82 2.64 -3.55
C ARG A 79 -10.40 4.01 -3.91
N ARG A 80 -11.23 4.58 -3.04
CA ARG A 80 -11.87 5.90 -3.26
C ARG A 80 -10.82 6.99 -3.43
N ASN A 81 -9.75 6.93 -2.64
CA ASN A 81 -8.65 7.89 -2.69
C ASN A 81 -7.58 7.56 -3.74
N ARG A 82 -7.79 6.54 -4.56
CA ARG A 82 -6.98 6.18 -5.73
C ARG A 82 -5.55 5.74 -5.40
N VAL A 83 -5.34 5.07 -4.27
CA VAL A 83 -4.10 4.33 -4.03
C VAL A 83 -3.97 3.27 -5.12
N GLN A 84 -2.86 3.30 -5.88
CA GLN A 84 -2.74 2.50 -7.11
C GLN A 84 -2.62 1.02 -6.81
N GLU A 85 -1.86 0.67 -5.78
CA GLU A 85 -1.65 -0.71 -5.36
C GLU A 85 -1.84 -0.86 -3.86
N TYR A 86 -2.52 -1.93 -3.45
CA TYR A 86 -2.80 -2.23 -2.06
C TYR A 86 -2.48 -3.70 -1.77
N VAL A 87 -1.54 -3.95 -0.86
CA VAL A 87 -1.09 -5.29 -0.50
C VAL A 87 -1.43 -5.59 0.94
N VAL A 88 -2.01 -6.76 1.18
CA VAL A 88 -2.39 -7.22 2.52
C VAL A 88 -1.76 -8.57 2.75
N TRP A 89 -0.92 -8.67 3.77
CA TRP A 89 -0.41 -9.96 4.23
C TRP A 89 -1.28 -10.48 5.37
N ARG A 90 -2.07 -11.54 5.09
CA ARG A 90 -2.92 -12.22 6.08
C ARG A 90 -2.13 -13.32 6.78
N VAL A 91 -1.54 -12.97 7.93
CA VAL A 91 -0.55 -13.79 8.63
C VAL A 91 -1.06 -15.19 8.99
N TYR A 92 -2.25 -15.31 9.60
CA TYR A 92 -2.78 -16.62 10.00
C TYR A 92 -3.26 -17.48 8.82
N ASN A 93 -3.65 -16.83 7.72
CA ASN A 93 -4.04 -17.51 6.49
C ASN A 93 -2.83 -17.86 5.61
N GLN A 94 -1.65 -17.28 5.88
CA GLN A 94 -0.47 -17.40 5.03
C GLN A 94 -0.73 -16.97 3.57
N GLU A 95 -1.59 -15.97 3.39
CA GLU A 95 -2.04 -15.49 2.08
C GLU A 95 -1.67 -14.03 1.88
N ILE A 96 -1.38 -13.66 0.64
CA ILE A 96 -1.20 -12.27 0.20
C ILE A 96 -2.36 -11.92 -0.71
N ASP A 97 -3.09 -10.86 -0.37
CA ASP A 97 -3.99 -10.21 -1.31
C ASP A 97 -3.29 -8.99 -1.89
N TRP A 98 -3.15 -8.94 -3.21
CA TRP A 98 -2.60 -7.79 -3.90
C TRP A 98 -3.69 -7.23 -4.81
N PHE A 99 -4.08 -5.99 -4.58
CA PHE A 99 -5.07 -5.28 -5.38
C PHE A 99 -4.37 -4.20 -6.21
N GLN A 100 -4.77 -4.10 -7.48
CA GLN A 100 -4.36 -3.02 -8.37
C GLN A 100 -5.59 -2.22 -8.80
N LEU A 101 -5.51 -0.89 -8.71
CA LEU A 101 -6.58 -0.01 -9.16
C LEU A 101 -6.58 0.05 -10.68
N ARG A 102 -7.70 -0.30 -11.29
CA ARG A 102 -7.93 -0.17 -12.73
C ARG A 102 -9.30 0.42 -12.95
N GLU A 103 -9.36 1.52 -13.70
CA GLU A 103 -10.62 2.18 -14.06
C GLU A 103 -11.53 2.50 -12.85
N GLY A 104 -10.93 2.79 -11.68
CA GLY A 104 -11.64 3.11 -10.44
C GLY A 104 -12.01 1.90 -9.57
N GLU A 105 -11.71 0.69 -10.00
CA GLU A 105 -11.99 -0.54 -9.26
C GLU A 105 -10.72 -1.30 -8.89
N TYR A 106 -10.72 -1.94 -7.72
CA TYR A 106 -9.62 -2.81 -7.33
C TYR A 106 -9.77 -4.19 -7.94
N ILE A 107 -8.79 -4.57 -8.74
CA ILE A 107 -8.66 -5.91 -9.29
C ILE A 107 -7.64 -6.67 -8.44
N LYS A 108 -8.07 -7.79 -7.86
CA LYS A 108 -7.15 -8.69 -7.17
C LYS A 108 -6.23 -9.36 -8.19
N LEU A 109 -4.93 -9.19 -8.01
CA LEU A 109 -3.91 -9.89 -8.77
C LEU A 109 -3.78 -11.30 -8.20
N GLU A 110 -3.96 -12.29 -9.08
CA GLU A 110 -3.62 -13.66 -8.74
C GLU A 110 -2.09 -13.80 -8.83
N PRO A 111 -1.46 -14.57 -7.93
CA PRO A 111 -0.06 -14.94 -8.11
C PRO A 111 0.09 -15.55 -9.50
N ASN A 112 0.97 -14.99 -10.33
CA ASN A 112 1.31 -15.66 -11.58
C ASN A 112 1.81 -17.06 -11.21
N GLY A 113 1.27 -18.10 -11.85
CA GLY A 113 1.64 -19.50 -11.63
C GLY A 113 3.12 -19.82 -11.87
N ASP A 114 3.92 -18.83 -12.26
CA ASP A 114 5.37 -18.86 -12.35
C ASP A 114 6.04 -18.69 -10.97
N GLY A 115 5.55 -19.41 -9.96
CA GLY A 115 6.34 -19.77 -8.78
C GLY A 115 7.44 -20.79 -9.13
N GLY A 116 8.05 -20.65 -10.32
CA GLY A 116 9.02 -21.58 -10.86
C GLY A 116 10.37 -21.42 -10.16
N ASP A 117 10.67 -22.41 -9.32
CA ASP A 117 12.01 -22.92 -9.03
C ASP A 117 13.16 -21.91 -9.17
N LEU A 118 13.41 -21.16 -8.10
CA LEU A 118 14.75 -20.68 -7.77
C LEU A 118 15.29 -21.53 -6.62
N LEU A 119 15.70 -22.76 -6.97
CA LEU A 119 16.74 -23.52 -6.26
C LEU A 119 17.96 -23.64 -7.17
#